data_AF-A0A0C4DJI7-F1
#
_entry.id   AF-A0A0C4DJI7-F1
#
_cell.length_a   1.000
_cell.length_b   1.000
_cell.length_c   1.000
_cell.angle_alpha   90.00
_cell.angle_beta   90.00
_cell.angle_gamma   90.00
#
_symmetry.space_group_name_H-M   'P 1'
#
loop_
_entity.id
_entity.type
_entity.pdbx_description
1 polymer ?
#
loop_
_entity_poly.entity_id
_entity_poly.type
_entity_poly.pdbx_seq_one_letter_code
_entity_poly.pdbx_strand_id
1 'polypeptide(L)'
;MALSRRLLRQNPHIAAFHFYRRYTLFRDIVLSKKFSITDYWDRYEWQGRGSPHNHGLYWMDNCPGADMEDEAARDVFARTWGFHVTAINPEPSRTMPQGEGNPLSVDPLSIEMTFLRLSQIVNRCQRHKCNTTYCLRVRKRTGDLARDMEGAAADIEAANVANPERECRFDFPRALRELAAVIRKEGRSYYVFEAARNDSLMNNFNPAIILGWLANIDISPCTSLQAVITYAAKYCSKSEKKTESFARLADQVLPHTSHVQPLLSFSSRLMNKLIAERDYSAQEISHLLLNIPLQEGTRMVVTVDCRPLERQARSYRVDGDVNEAIGSYRKYLERKDQHEDITYLEYLQSYNLNTWRRLAAHAKKRVLSYFPRYKSMEASSQFNDFCRVKLMMVHPHRSPEELLVVGGQRFDSFTAAYMHCRQHHDTHADDHYGEPDTDELTAEEDEFELEIHEEPIAEEDWHELARMLPDRPLEEEDIDILGRRDIDINYDWTPRVGRPWRLAIP
;
A
#
# COMPACT_ATOMS: atom_id res chain seq x y z
N MET A 1 -11.21 -24.28 -21.79
CA MET A 1 -11.51 -23.28 -20.73
C MET A 1 -12.39 -23.78 -19.57
N ALA A 2 -13.28 -24.78 -19.74
CA ALA A 2 -14.11 -25.28 -18.63
C ALA A 2 -13.34 -26.10 -17.58
N LEU A 3 -12.34 -26.90 -18.00
CA LEU A 3 -11.52 -27.71 -17.11
C LEU A 3 -10.62 -26.85 -16.21
N SER A 4 -9.86 -25.89 -16.75
CA SER A 4 -8.98 -25.02 -15.96
C SER A 4 -9.73 -24.21 -14.89
N ARG A 5 -10.91 -23.67 -15.22
CA ARG A 5 -11.78 -22.98 -14.26
C ARG A 5 -12.29 -23.91 -13.15
N ARG A 6 -12.59 -25.16 -13.48
CA ARG A 6 -12.98 -26.18 -12.51
C ARG A 6 -11.83 -26.53 -11.58
N LEU A 7 -10.62 -26.74 -12.12
CA LEU A 7 -9.43 -27.05 -11.34
C LEU A 7 -9.05 -25.91 -10.39
N LEU A 8 -9.08 -24.66 -10.84
CA LEU A 8 -8.84 -23.49 -9.98
C LEU A 8 -9.87 -23.37 -8.85
N ARG A 9 -11.14 -23.69 -9.14
CA ARG A 9 -12.22 -23.69 -8.12
C ARG A 9 -12.10 -24.82 -7.12
N GLN A 10 -11.68 -26.01 -7.56
CA GLN A 10 -11.53 -27.19 -6.71
C GLN A 10 -10.24 -27.16 -5.90
N ASN A 11 -9.21 -26.45 -6.38
CA ASN A 11 -7.88 -26.43 -5.78
C ASN A 11 -7.35 -24.99 -5.58
N PRO A 12 -8.08 -24.12 -4.86
CA PRO A 12 -7.69 -22.72 -4.67
C PRO A 12 -6.39 -22.58 -3.88
N HIS A 13 -6.11 -23.49 -2.95
CA HIS A 13 -4.87 -23.55 -2.17
C HIS A 13 -3.64 -23.84 -3.05
N ILE A 14 -3.75 -24.75 -4.02
CA ILE A 14 -2.68 -24.99 -4.99
C ILE A 14 -2.42 -23.74 -5.82
N ALA A 15 -3.48 -23.06 -6.26
CA ALA A 15 -3.35 -21.84 -7.06
C ALA A 15 -2.68 -20.69 -6.27
N ALA A 16 -3.08 -20.48 -5.01
CA ALA A 16 -2.50 -19.48 -4.12
C ALA A 16 -1.00 -19.77 -3.87
N PHE A 17 -0.68 -20.99 -3.42
CA PHE A 17 0.70 -21.39 -3.15
C PHE A 17 1.57 -21.35 -4.41
N HIS A 18 1.06 -21.82 -5.55
CA HIS A 18 1.79 -21.78 -6.81
C HIS A 18 2.09 -20.34 -7.23
N PHE A 19 1.13 -19.41 -7.13
CA PHE A 19 1.38 -18.00 -7.44
C PHE A 19 2.47 -17.42 -6.54
N TYR A 20 2.33 -17.59 -5.22
CA TYR A 20 3.32 -17.15 -4.24
C TYR A 20 4.71 -17.69 -4.60
N ARG A 21 4.85 -19.02 -4.68
CA ARG A 21 6.14 -19.68 -4.91
C ARG A 21 6.76 -19.29 -6.25
N ARG A 22 5.95 -19.20 -7.31
CA ARG A 22 6.40 -18.77 -8.63
C ARG A 22 6.89 -17.33 -8.60
N TYR A 23 6.16 -16.43 -7.94
CA TYR A 23 6.54 -15.03 -7.82
C TYR A 23 7.81 -14.86 -6.99
N THR A 24 7.94 -15.50 -5.82
CA THR A 24 9.17 -15.45 -5.00
C THR A 24 10.40 -15.89 -5.80
N LEU A 25 10.32 -17.03 -6.51
CA LEU A 25 11.41 -17.50 -7.36
C LEU A 25 11.70 -16.54 -8.51
N PHE A 26 10.66 -15.99 -9.12
CA PHE A 26 10.80 -15.03 -10.20
C PHE A 26 11.48 -13.73 -9.74
N ARG A 27 11.09 -13.21 -8.57
CA ARG A 27 11.76 -12.06 -7.94
C ARG A 27 13.23 -12.37 -7.71
N ASP A 28 13.54 -13.44 -6.97
CA ASP A 28 14.90 -13.72 -6.51
C ASP A 28 15.86 -14.09 -7.66
N ILE A 29 15.36 -14.80 -8.69
CA ILE A 29 16.18 -15.29 -9.80
C ILE A 29 16.23 -14.30 -10.96
N VAL A 30 15.11 -13.63 -11.27
CA VAL A 30 14.99 -12.77 -12.46
C VAL A 30 15.09 -11.30 -12.07
N LEU A 31 14.17 -10.80 -11.23
CA LEU A 31 14.12 -9.37 -10.92
C LEU A 31 15.39 -8.91 -10.18
N SER A 32 15.78 -9.61 -9.12
CA SER A 32 16.93 -9.26 -8.30
C SER A 32 18.23 -9.24 -9.09
N LYS A 33 18.42 -10.19 -10.03
CA LYS A 33 19.60 -10.23 -10.89
C LYS A 33 19.56 -9.21 -12.01
N LYS A 34 18.38 -9.00 -12.63
CA LYS A 34 18.23 -8.08 -13.77
C LYS A 34 18.43 -6.62 -13.36
N PHE A 35 18.01 -6.28 -12.14
CA PHE A 35 17.99 -4.90 -11.64
C PHE A 35 18.91 -4.66 -10.45
N SER A 36 19.71 -5.64 -10.04
CA SER A 36 20.59 -5.54 -8.86
C SER A 36 19.82 -5.01 -7.64
N ILE A 37 18.71 -5.66 -7.31
CA ILE A 37 17.77 -5.17 -6.29
C ILE A 37 18.44 -5.21 -4.92
N THR A 38 18.47 -4.06 -4.24
CA THR A 38 19.08 -3.88 -2.91
C THR A 38 18.07 -3.80 -1.77
N ASP A 39 16.82 -3.48 -2.11
CA ASP A 39 15.67 -3.40 -1.22
C ASP A 39 14.38 -3.63 -2.01
N TYR A 40 13.36 -4.16 -1.36
CA TYR A 40 12.03 -4.33 -1.95
C TYR A 40 10.94 -4.34 -0.88
N TRP A 41 9.73 -4.02 -1.33
CA TRP A 41 8.49 -4.24 -0.61
C TRP A 41 7.44 -4.75 -1.60
N ASP A 42 6.67 -5.75 -1.19
CA ASP A 42 5.67 -6.46 -1.99
C ASP A 42 4.37 -6.57 -1.19
N ARG A 43 3.21 -6.45 -1.87
CA ARG A 43 1.87 -6.75 -1.33
C ARG A 43 1.07 -7.60 -2.30
N TYR A 44 0.39 -8.60 -1.76
CA TYR A 44 -0.55 -9.43 -2.50
C TYR A 44 -1.97 -8.85 -2.44
N GLU A 45 -2.64 -8.77 -3.59
CA GLU A 45 -4.03 -8.33 -3.74
C GLU A 45 -4.79 -9.29 -4.66
N TRP A 46 -6.09 -9.48 -4.46
CA TRP A 46 -6.92 -10.29 -5.33
C TRP A 46 -7.94 -9.42 -6.06
N GLN A 47 -7.95 -9.53 -7.40
CA GLN A 47 -8.91 -8.83 -8.24
C GLN A 47 -9.94 -9.79 -8.84
N GLY A 48 -11.14 -9.27 -9.10
CA GLY A 48 -12.23 -10.02 -9.71
C GLY A 48 -12.58 -11.27 -8.91
N ARG A 49 -12.64 -12.44 -9.58
CA ARG A 49 -13.00 -13.72 -8.97
C ARG A 49 -11.78 -14.45 -8.35
N GLY A 50 -10.90 -13.72 -7.66
CA GLY A 50 -9.73 -14.29 -6.98
C GLY A 50 -8.47 -14.42 -7.82
N SER A 51 -8.27 -13.54 -8.79
CA SER A 51 -7.00 -13.50 -9.54
C SER A 51 -5.94 -12.76 -8.73
N PRO A 52 -4.86 -13.42 -8.30
CA PRO A 52 -3.84 -12.79 -7.48
C PRO A 52 -3.01 -11.80 -8.31
N HIS A 53 -2.68 -10.68 -7.69
CA HIS A 53 -1.78 -9.63 -8.14
C HIS A 53 -0.71 -9.43 -7.06
N ASN A 54 0.47 -9.02 -7.50
CA ASN A 54 1.53 -8.58 -6.62
C ASN A 54 1.90 -7.14 -7.01
N HIS A 55 1.81 -6.24 -6.04
CA HIS A 55 2.24 -4.86 -6.16
C HIS A 55 3.57 -4.73 -5.43
N GLY A 56 4.58 -4.15 -6.08
CA GLY A 56 5.93 -4.09 -5.53
C GLY A 56 6.63 -2.77 -5.80
N LEU A 57 7.44 -2.35 -4.82
CA LEU A 57 8.44 -1.29 -4.94
C LEU A 57 9.82 -1.92 -4.83
N TYR A 58 10.73 -1.59 -5.75
CA TYR A 58 12.07 -2.16 -5.81
C TYR A 58 13.11 -1.06 -5.91
N TRP A 59 14.16 -1.17 -5.11
CA TRP A 59 15.31 -0.29 -5.15
C TRP A 59 16.46 -0.99 -5.85
N MET A 60 17.04 -0.31 -6.84
CA MET A 60 18.14 -0.82 -7.65
C MET A 60 19.43 -0.15 -7.23
N ASP A 61 20.53 -0.91 -7.22
CA ASP A 61 21.85 -0.32 -7.09
C ASP A 61 22.13 0.62 -8.28
N ASN A 62 22.77 1.77 -8.01
CA ASN A 62 23.09 2.81 -9.01
C ASN A 62 21.88 3.33 -9.83
N CYS A 63 20.67 3.31 -9.25
CA CYS A 63 19.50 3.94 -9.89
C CYS A 63 19.73 5.46 -10.06
N PRO A 64 19.40 6.06 -11.22
CA PRO A 64 19.42 7.52 -11.33
C PRO A 64 18.49 8.12 -10.27
N GLY A 65 18.94 9.21 -9.64
CA GLY A 65 18.13 9.94 -8.67
C GLY A 65 16.79 10.34 -9.28
N ALA A 66 15.73 10.26 -8.48
CA ALA A 66 14.42 10.75 -8.87
C ALA A 66 14.38 12.30 -8.95
N ASP A 67 15.42 12.95 -8.44
CA ASP A 67 15.56 14.40 -8.52
C ASP A 67 16.04 14.80 -9.92
N MET A 68 15.11 15.33 -10.72
CA MET A 68 15.29 15.68 -12.13
C MET A 68 14.90 17.14 -12.38
N GLU A 69 15.46 18.05 -11.58
CA GLU A 69 15.12 19.48 -11.61
C GLU A 69 15.36 20.10 -13.00
N ASP A 70 16.45 19.73 -13.67
CA ASP A 70 16.82 20.23 -15.00
C ASP A 70 16.53 19.24 -16.14
N GLU A 71 16.57 19.75 -17.37
CA GLU A 71 16.27 18.98 -18.57
C GLU A 71 17.31 17.89 -18.86
N ALA A 72 18.59 18.14 -18.56
CA ALA A 72 19.67 17.18 -18.78
C ALA A 72 19.53 15.96 -17.85
N ALA A 73 19.16 16.18 -16.59
CA ALA A 73 18.86 15.14 -15.61
C ALA A 73 17.66 14.29 -16.06
N ARG A 74 16.57 14.93 -16.52
CA ARG A 74 15.40 14.24 -17.10
C ARG A 74 15.78 13.37 -18.30
N ASP A 75 16.66 13.88 -19.15
CA ASP A 75 17.18 13.19 -20.32
C ASP A 75 18.02 11.96 -19.97
N VAL A 76 18.92 12.09 -18.99
CA VAL A 76 19.72 10.97 -18.47
C VAL A 76 18.82 9.92 -17.84
N PHE A 77 17.83 10.33 -17.04
CA PHE A 77 16.85 9.43 -16.44
C PHE A 77 16.04 8.68 -17.51
N ALA A 78 15.52 9.40 -18.50
CA ALA A 78 14.76 8.83 -19.62
C ALA A 78 15.58 7.83 -20.42
N ARG A 79 16.84 8.14 -20.75
CA ARG A 79 17.73 7.23 -21.47
C ARG A 79 18.05 5.98 -20.65
N THR A 80 18.34 6.15 -19.36
CA THR A 80 18.66 5.05 -18.45
C THR A 80 17.48 4.09 -18.36
N TRP A 81 16.28 4.60 -18.04
CA TRP A 81 15.10 3.77 -17.92
C TRP A 81 14.53 3.27 -19.25
N GLY A 82 14.75 4.01 -20.34
CA GLY A 82 14.40 3.59 -21.70
C GLY A 82 15.12 2.32 -22.17
N PHE A 83 16.27 1.99 -21.58
CA PHE A 83 16.93 0.71 -21.78
C PHE A 83 16.19 -0.47 -21.12
N HIS A 84 15.51 -0.21 -20.00
CA HIS A 84 14.83 -1.23 -19.21
C HIS A 84 13.34 -1.37 -19.51
N VAL A 85 12.67 -0.27 -19.87
CA VAL A 85 11.22 -0.21 -20.04
C VAL A 85 10.89 0.29 -21.44
N THR A 86 10.07 -0.47 -22.14
CA THR A 86 9.67 -0.21 -23.53
C THR A 86 8.16 -0.38 -23.70
N ALA A 87 7.61 0.24 -24.74
CA ALA A 87 6.30 -0.08 -25.28
C ALA A 87 6.38 -0.35 -26.79
N ILE A 88 7.55 -0.79 -27.27
CA ILE A 88 7.75 -1.23 -28.65
C ILE A 88 7.18 -2.65 -28.82
N ASN A 89 6.10 -2.74 -29.58
CA ASN A 89 5.55 -4.00 -30.05
C ASN A 89 6.38 -4.50 -31.25
N PRO A 90 7.01 -5.69 -31.20
CA PRO A 90 7.78 -6.21 -32.32
C PRO A 90 6.93 -6.44 -33.59
N GLU A 91 5.61 -6.61 -33.44
CA GLU A 91 4.68 -6.82 -34.56
C GLU A 91 3.32 -6.15 -34.25
N PRO A 92 3.21 -4.81 -34.40
CA PRO A 92 1.99 -4.06 -34.05
C PRO A 92 0.74 -4.46 -34.84
N SER A 93 0.96 -4.94 -36.07
CA SER A 93 -0.08 -5.39 -37.00
C SER A 93 -0.42 -6.88 -36.84
N ARG A 94 0.17 -7.59 -35.86
CA ARG A 94 -0.08 -9.02 -35.65
C ARG A 94 -1.57 -9.28 -35.42
N THR A 95 -2.16 -10.06 -36.31
CA THR A 95 -3.43 -10.75 -36.06
C THR A 95 -3.11 -12.18 -35.68
N MET A 96 -3.77 -12.70 -34.63
CA MET A 96 -3.57 -14.09 -34.21
C MET A 96 -3.96 -15.02 -35.37
N PRO A 97 -3.00 -15.76 -35.97
CA PRO A 97 -3.26 -16.68 -37.05
C PRO A 97 -4.22 -17.79 -36.63
N GLN A 98 -5.03 -18.25 -37.58
CA GLN A 98 -5.94 -19.36 -37.35
C GLN A 98 -5.15 -20.64 -37.03
N GLY A 99 -5.41 -21.25 -35.87
CA GLY A 99 -4.70 -22.44 -35.38
C GLY A 99 -3.52 -22.15 -34.45
N GLU A 100 -3.12 -20.89 -34.27
CA GLU A 100 -2.13 -20.55 -33.26
C GLU A 100 -2.71 -20.76 -31.85
N GLY A 101 -2.09 -21.66 -31.09
CA GLY A 101 -2.47 -21.96 -29.70
C GLY A 101 -2.23 -20.78 -28.75
N ASN A 102 -2.68 -20.89 -27.50
CA ASN A 102 -2.38 -19.86 -26.50
C ASN A 102 -0.87 -19.88 -26.20
N PRO A 103 -0.11 -18.80 -26.51
CA PRO A 103 1.33 -18.80 -26.26
C PRO A 103 1.63 -18.99 -24.77
N LEU A 104 0.74 -18.55 -23.87
CA LEU A 104 0.93 -18.65 -22.42
C LEU A 104 0.71 -20.07 -21.85
N SER A 105 0.28 -21.03 -22.67
CA SER A 105 -0.04 -22.41 -22.24
C SER A 105 0.98 -23.44 -22.70
N VAL A 106 2.06 -23.01 -23.35
CA VAL A 106 3.12 -23.92 -23.82
C VAL A 106 4.20 -24.04 -22.75
N ASP A 107 4.84 -25.22 -22.67
CA ASP A 107 5.96 -25.45 -21.77
C ASP A 107 7.09 -24.43 -22.05
N PRO A 108 7.38 -23.52 -21.10
CA PRO A 108 8.39 -22.48 -21.29
C PRO A 108 9.79 -23.02 -21.54
N LEU A 109 10.10 -24.25 -21.11
CA LEU A 109 11.41 -24.87 -21.31
C LEU A 109 11.57 -25.51 -22.68
N SER A 110 10.45 -25.73 -23.39
CA SER A 110 10.43 -26.36 -24.72
C SER A 110 10.52 -25.35 -25.87
N ILE A 111 10.50 -24.04 -25.59
CA ILE A 111 10.44 -22.98 -26.59
C ILE A 111 11.60 -22.00 -26.38
N GLU A 112 12.26 -21.64 -27.48
CA GLU A 112 13.31 -20.64 -27.51
C GLU A 112 12.79 -19.20 -27.28
N MET A 113 13.58 -18.40 -26.54
CA MET A 113 13.28 -16.99 -26.29
C MET A 113 13.62 -16.12 -27.51
N THR A 114 12.64 -15.91 -28.39
CA THR A 114 12.79 -15.13 -29.62
C THR A 114 11.94 -13.85 -29.64
N PHE A 115 12.23 -12.93 -30.57
CA PHE A 115 11.37 -11.76 -30.80
C PHE A 115 9.96 -12.15 -31.26
N LEU A 116 9.81 -13.25 -31.99
CA LEU A 116 8.50 -13.81 -32.34
C LEU A 116 7.74 -14.21 -31.07
N ARG A 117 8.41 -14.88 -30.14
CA ARG A 117 7.81 -15.28 -28.86
C ARG A 117 7.40 -14.08 -28.03
N LEU A 118 8.26 -13.06 -27.95
CA LEU A 118 7.93 -11.80 -27.30
C LEU A 118 6.68 -11.17 -27.92
N SER A 119 6.64 -11.06 -29.26
CA SER A 119 5.48 -10.54 -30.01
C SER A 119 4.18 -11.27 -29.65
N GLN A 120 4.21 -12.61 -29.63
CA GLN A 120 3.07 -13.44 -29.28
C GLN A 120 2.54 -13.13 -27.88
N ILE A 121 3.42 -12.97 -26.90
CA ILE A 121 3.04 -12.74 -25.50
C ILE A 121 2.50 -11.32 -25.32
N VAL A 122 3.23 -10.29 -25.81
CA VAL A 122 2.83 -8.89 -25.59
C VAL A 122 1.50 -8.58 -26.28
N ASN A 123 1.26 -9.10 -27.50
CA ASN A 123 -0.01 -8.95 -28.20
C ASN A 123 -1.15 -9.73 -27.52
N ARG A 124 -0.83 -10.77 -26.73
CA ARG A 124 -1.81 -11.58 -26.02
C ARG A 124 -2.25 -10.94 -24.70
N CYS A 125 -1.32 -10.47 -23.88
CA CYS A 125 -1.62 -10.02 -22.52
C CYS A 125 -1.20 -8.59 -22.19
N GLN A 126 -0.22 -7.98 -22.88
CA GLN A 126 0.27 -6.64 -22.54
C GLN A 126 -0.46 -5.52 -23.27
N ARG A 127 -0.93 -5.79 -24.50
CA ARG A 127 -1.66 -4.82 -25.31
C ARG A 127 -3.05 -4.55 -24.73
N HIS A 128 -3.30 -3.30 -24.36
CA HIS A 128 -4.53 -2.86 -23.73
C HIS A 128 -5.75 -3.05 -24.64
N LYS A 129 -6.86 -3.44 -24.03
CA LYS A 129 -8.16 -3.57 -24.70
C LYS A 129 -9.18 -2.81 -23.88
N CYS A 130 -9.57 -1.63 -24.36
CA CYS A 130 -10.53 -0.81 -23.66
C CYS A 130 -11.85 -1.56 -23.43
N ASN A 131 -12.40 -1.43 -22.22
CA ASN A 131 -13.66 -2.03 -21.83
C ASN A 131 -14.49 -1.02 -21.04
N THR A 132 -15.79 -0.95 -21.35
CA THR A 132 -16.79 -0.08 -20.74
C THR A 132 -17.01 -0.32 -19.26
N THR A 133 -16.68 -1.51 -18.74
CA THR A 133 -16.88 -1.83 -17.31
C THR A 133 -15.66 -1.54 -16.44
N TYR A 134 -14.46 -1.50 -17.04
CA TYR A 134 -13.20 -1.43 -16.29
C TYR A 134 -12.49 -0.08 -16.47
N CYS A 135 -12.10 0.27 -17.68
CA CYS A 135 -11.20 1.39 -17.92
C CYS A 135 -11.87 2.63 -18.54
N LEU A 136 -12.93 2.47 -19.33
CA LEU A 136 -13.64 3.61 -19.90
C LEU A 136 -14.52 4.25 -18.82
N ARG A 137 -14.17 5.48 -18.44
CA ARG A 137 -14.79 6.27 -17.37
C ARG A 137 -15.12 7.67 -17.90
N VAL A 138 -16.07 8.34 -17.27
CA VAL A 138 -16.35 9.75 -17.54
C VAL A 138 -15.40 10.56 -16.66
N ARG A 139 -14.66 11.51 -17.24
CA ARG A 139 -13.73 12.37 -16.49
C ARG A 139 -14.53 13.37 -15.63
N LYS A 140 -14.17 13.55 -14.36
CA LYS A 140 -14.72 14.64 -13.54
C LYS A 140 -14.19 15.96 -14.12
N ARG A 141 -15.04 16.84 -14.61
CA ARG A 141 -14.65 18.24 -14.82
C ARG A 141 -14.69 18.91 -13.44
N THR A 142 -13.54 19.33 -12.93
CA THR A 142 -13.46 20.16 -11.72
C THR A 142 -14.32 21.40 -11.93
N GLY A 143 -15.14 21.75 -10.92
CA GLY A 143 -16.17 22.79 -10.99
C GLY A 143 -15.67 24.23 -11.18
N ASP A 144 -14.40 24.44 -11.51
CA ASP A 144 -13.80 25.78 -11.61
C ASP A 144 -13.94 26.43 -13.00
N LEU A 145 -14.32 25.68 -14.04
CA LEU A 145 -14.60 26.24 -15.37
C LEU A 145 -16.08 26.67 -15.56
N ALA A 146 -16.93 26.49 -14.54
CA ALA A 146 -18.35 26.82 -14.64
C ALA A 146 -18.69 28.31 -14.41
N ARG A 147 -17.71 29.16 -14.08
CA ARG A 147 -17.97 30.59 -13.78
C ARG A 147 -17.73 31.57 -14.93
N ASP A 148 -17.07 31.17 -16.02
CA ASP A 148 -16.58 32.15 -17.01
C ASP A 148 -17.21 32.09 -18.42
N MET A 149 -18.26 31.29 -18.66
CA MET A 149 -18.99 31.37 -19.95
C MET A 149 -20.50 31.20 -19.81
N GLU A 150 -21.15 32.22 -19.24
CA GLU A 150 -22.61 32.38 -19.32
C GLU A 150 -23.01 32.72 -20.77
N GLY A 151 -23.69 31.78 -21.43
CA GLY A 151 -24.36 32.02 -22.72
C GLY A 151 -24.22 30.92 -23.77
N ALA A 152 -23.16 30.10 -23.72
CA ALA A 152 -22.94 28.99 -24.65
C ALA A 152 -22.88 27.60 -23.96
N ALA A 153 -22.80 27.57 -22.63
CA ALA A 153 -22.67 26.33 -21.86
C ALA A 153 -23.96 25.49 -21.82
N ALA A 154 -25.14 26.12 -21.84
CA ALA A 154 -26.41 25.41 -21.66
C ALA A 154 -26.72 24.41 -22.80
N ASP A 155 -26.42 24.76 -24.05
CA ASP A 155 -26.66 23.89 -25.20
C ASP A 155 -25.60 22.77 -25.32
N ILE A 156 -24.37 23.04 -24.87
CA ILE A 156 -23.27 22.06 -24.83
C ILE A 156 -23.46 21.08 -23.67
N GLU A 157 -23.98 21.54 -22.53
CA GLU A 157 -24.28 20.73 -21.36
C GLU A 157 -25.50 19.82 -21.60
N ALA A 158 -26.53 20.31 -22.29
CA ALA A 158 -27.66 19.49 -22.73
C ALA A 158 -27.25 18.41 -23.77
N ALA A 159 -26.31 18.72 -24.66
CA ALA A 159 -25.78 17.75 -25.64
C ALA A 159 -24.87 16.68 -24.99
N ASN A 160 -24.07 17.04 -23.98
CA ASN A 160 -23.16 16.12 -23.29
C ASN A 160 -23.85 15.22 -22.24
N VAL A 161 -24.97 15.65 -21.66
CA VAL A 161 -25.81 14.79 -20.78
C VAL A 161 -26.42 13.61 -21.55
N ALA A 162 -26.64 13.76 -22.86
CA ALA A 162 -27.18 12.70 -23.70
C ALA A 162 -26.14 11.58 -24.02
N ASN A 163 -24.84 11.86 -23.96
CA ASN A 163 -23.78 10.87 -24.21
C ASN A 163 -22.41 11.35 -23.65
N PRO A 164 -22.10 11.12 -22.36
CA PRO A 164 -20.84 11.60 -21.79
C PRO A 164 -19.65 10.89 -22.46
N GLU A 165 -18.72 11.67 -23.02
CA GLU A 165 -17.49 11.14 -23.62
C GLU A 165 -16.74 10.32 -22.55
N ARG A 166 -16.59 9.02 -22.83
CA ARG A 166 -15.85 8.12 -21.96
C ARG A 166 -14.40 8.07 -22.40
N GLU A 167 -13.51 8.43 -21.51
CA GLU A 167 -12.07 8.35 -21.71
C GLU A 167 -11.51 7.12 -20.98
N CYS A 168 -10.40 6.58 -21.48
CA CYS A 168 -9.73 5.51 -20.77
C CYS A 168 -8.96 6.11 -19.59
N ARG A 169 -9.26 5.68 -18.35
CA ARG A 169 -8.57 6.12 -17.12
C ARG A 169 -7.06 5.83 -17.07
N PHE A 170 -6.53 5.14 -18.09
CA PHE A 170 -5.12 4.79 -18.23
C PHE A 170 -4.45 5.52 -19.41
N ASP A 171 -5.12 6.54 -19.94
CA ASP A 171 -4.70 7.41 -21.05
C ASP A 171 -4.53 6.68 -22.40
N PHE A 172 -5.28 5.59 -22.64
CA PHE A 172 -5.26 4.92 -23.95
C PHE A 172 -6.26 5.55 -24.93
N PRO A 173 -5.91 5.71 -26.23
CA PRO A 173 -4.61 5.37 -26.83
C PRO A 173 -3.51 6.38 -26.46
N ARG A 174 -2.30 5.89 -26.16
CA ARG A 174 -1.15 6.74 -25.82
C ARG A 174 -0.39 7.19 -27.06
N ALA A 175 0.18 8.38 -27.00
CA ALA A 175 0.98 8.95 -28.09
C ALA A 175 2.20 8.09 -28.43
N LEU A 176 2.49 7.95 -29.73
CA LEU A 176 3.69 7.27 -30.23
C LEU A 176 4.93 8.12 -29.94
N ARG A 177 6.06 7.46 -29.67
CA ARG A 177 7.34 8.12 -29.40
C ARG A 177 8.49 7.24 -29.84
N GLU A 178 9.46 7.81 -30.54
CA GLU A 178 10.66 7.08 -30.95
C GLU A 178 11.60 6.81 -29.78
N LEU A 179 11.72 7.79 -28.86
CA LEU A 179 12.59 7.73 -27.69
C LEU A 179 11.79 7.89 -26.41
N ALA A 180 12.30 7.24 -25.35
CA ALA A 180 11.79 7.43 -24.00
C ALA A 180 12.02 8.88 -23.54
N ALA A 181 11.12 9.39 -22.71
CA ALA A 181 11.18 10.75 -22.19
C ALA A 181 10.52 10.85 -20.82
N VAL A 182 10.90 11.90 -20.09
CA VAL A 182 10.24 12.31 -18.85
C VAL A 182 9.42 13.56 -19.16
N ILE A 183 8.10 13.46 -19.05
CA ILE A 183 7.17 14.52 -19.48
C ILE A 183 6.26 14.96 -18.35
N ARG A 184 5.81 16.22 -18.39
CA ARG A 184 4.74 16.69 -17.53
C ARG A 184 3.40 16.27 -18.13
N LYS A 185 2.56 15.61 -17.33
CA LYS A 185 1.18 15.28 -17.72
C LYS A 185 0.22 16.26 -17.05
N GLU A 186 -0.83 16.62 -17.77
CA GLU A 186 -1.95 17.37 -17.20
C GLU A 186 -2.60 16.57 -16.06
N GLY A 187 -2.99 17.23 -14.98
CA GLY A 187 -3.55 16.57 -13.78
C GLY A 187 -2.52 15.91 -12.85
N ARG A 188 -1.21 16.01 -13.13
CA ARG A 188 -0.15 15.51 -12.23
C ARG A 188 0.81 16.60 -11.81
N SER A 189 1.13 16.62 -10.52
CA SER A 189 2.13 17.51 -9.92
C SER A 189 3.57 17.09 -10.22
N TYR A 190 3.78 15.81 -10.58
CA TYR A 190 5.10 15.25 -10.87
C TYR A 190 5.28 14.84 -12.34
N TYR A 191 6.52 14.80 -12.79
CA TYR A 191 6.88 14.29 -14.12
C TYR A 191 6.63 12.79 -14.25
N VAL A 192 6.25 12.31 -15.42
CA VAL A 192 6.00 10.89 -15.70
C VAL A 192 6.96 10.37 -16.76
N PHE A 193 7.47 9.16 -16.57
CA PHE A 193 8.25 8.45 -17.58
C PHE A 193 7.33 7.85 -18.66
N GLU A 194 7.60 8.18 -19.92
CA GLU A 194 6.99 7.55 -21.09
C GLU A 194 8.08 6.82 -21.90
N ALA A 195 7.86 5.54 -22.15
CA ALA A 195 8.78 4.72 -22.91
C ALA A 195 8.65 4.98 -24.43
N ALA A 196 9.67 4.56 -25.20
CA ALA A 196 9.54 4.45 -26.65
C ALA A 196 8.36 3.54 -27.03
N ARG A 197 7.51 3.99 -27.97
CA ARG A 197 6.21 3.41 -28.27
C ARG A 197 5.88 3.50 -29.76
N ASN A 198 5.67 2.34 -30.38
CA ASN A 198 5.20 2.20 -31.77
C ASN A 198 3.76 1.67 -31.89
N ASP A 199 3.15 1.27 -30.77
CA ASP A 199 1.78 0.79 -30.65
C ASP A 199 1.07 1.57 -29.54
N SER A 200 0.07 2.36 -29.91
CA SER A 200 -0.64 3.26 -29.02
C SER A 200 -1.46 2.54 -27.94
N LEU A 201 -1.70 1.24 -28.10
CA LEU A 201 -2.38 0.38 -27.12
C LEU A 201 -1.42 -0.48 -26.31
N MET A 202 -0.11 -0.45 -26.61
CA MET A 202 0.85 -1.22 -25.83
C MET A 202 1.02 -0.59 -24.46
N ASN A 203 1.04 -1.36 -23.38
CA ASN A 203 1.42 -0.83 -22.08
C ASN A 203 2.94 -1.00 -21.85
N ASN A 204 3.54 -0.22 -20.97
CA ASN A 204 4.97 -0.31 -20.67
C ASN A 204 5.31 -1.71 -20.14
N PHE A 205 6.40 -2.31 -20.62
CA PHE A 205 6.89 -3.62 -20.17
C PHE A 205 8.41 -3.69 -20.24
N ASN A 206 8.98 -4.65 -19.51
CA ASN A 206 10.36 -5.09 -19.71
C ASN A 206 10.35 -6.42 -20.48
N PRO A 207 11.09 -6.55 -21.60
CA PRO A 207 11.09 -7.76 -22.42
C PRO A 207 11.49 -9.03 -21.66
N ALA A 208 12.50 -8.96 -20.79
CA ALA A 208 12.96 -10.11 -20.02
C ALA A 208 11.94 -10.53 -18.97
N ILE A 209 11.31 -9.56 -18.28
CA ILE A 209 10.28 -9.83 -17.28
C ILE A 209 9.10 -10.52 -17.93
N ILE A 210 8.55 -9.98 -19.03
CA ILE A 210 7.34 -10.54 -19.63
C ILE A 210 7.57 -11.93 -20.26
N LEU A 211 8.77 -12.20 -20.78
CA LEU A 211 9.17 -13.52 -21.28
C LEU A 211 9.24 -14.57 -20.17
N GLY A 212 9.68 -14.20 -18.96
CA GLY A 212 9.74 -15.12 -17.82
C GLY A 212 8.42 -15.22 -17.03
N TRP A 213 7.68 -14.10 -16.91
CA TRP A 213 6.44 -14.03 -16.14
C TRP A 213 5.21 -14.51 -16.90
N LEU A 214 5.20 -14.38 -18.23
CA LEU A 214 4.12 -14.87 -19.10
C LEU A 214 2.72 -14.36 -18.70
N ALA A 215 2.67 -13.14 -18.18
CA ALA A 215 1.44 -12.42 -17.89
C ALA A 215 1.69 -10.93 -18.04
N ASN A 216 0.62 -10.12 -18.05
CA ASN A 216 0.74 -8.68 -18.12
C ASN A 216 1.50 -8.16 -16.89
N ILE A 217 2.26 -7.10 -17.11
CA ILE A 217 3.01 -6.41 -16.06
C ILE A 217 2.77 -4.91 -16.16
N ASP A 218 2.80 -4.24 -15.03
CA ASP A 218 2.77 -2.79 -14.95
C ASP A 218 4.08 -2.34 -14.30
N ILE A 219 5.04 -1.93 -15.13
CA ILE A 219 6.36 -1.45 -14.69
C ILE A 219 6.57 -0.01 -15.10
N SER A 220 6.97 0.82 -14.13
CA SER A 220 7.35 2.20 -14.35
C SER A 220 8.42 2.58 -13.33
N PRO A 221 9.41 3.39 -13.70
CA PRO A 221 10.28 4.00 -12.72
C PRO A 221 9.54 5.05 -11.89
N CYS A 222 9.93 5.19 -10.63
CA CYS A 222 9.48 6.25 -9.75
C CYS A 222 10.25 7.53 -10.06
N THR A 223 9.53 8.57 -10.48
CA THR A 223 10.09 9.83 -10.98
C THR A 223 10.18 10.93 -9.91
N SER A 224 9.59 10.73 -8.74
CA SER A 224 9.72 11.63 -7.59
C SER A 224 9.20 10.94 -6.33
N LEU A 225 9.46 11.52 -5.16
CA LEU A 225 8.84 11.08 -3.90
C LEU A 225 7.32 11.17 -3.95
N GLN A 226 6.78 12.25 -4.53
CA GLN A 226 5.34 12.42 -4.75
C GLN A 226 4.75 11.26 -5.59
N ALA A 227 5.45 10.80 -6.63
CA ALA A 227 5.02 9.67 -7.44
C ALA A 227 4.94 8.37 -6.61
N VAL A 228 5.91 8.16 -5.71
CA VAL A 228 5.94 7.01 -4.79
C VAL A 228 4.77 7.09 -3.81
N ILE A 229 4.52 8.26 -3.22
CA ILE A 229 3.42 8.47 -2.25
C ILE A 229 2.07 8.23 -2.91
N THR A 230 1.82 8.81 -4.08
CA THR A 230 0.57 8.59 -4.84
C THR A 230 0.39 7.11 -5.21
N TYR A 231 1.46 6.41 -5.60
CA TYR A 231 1.40 4.96 -5.85
C TYR A 231 1.10 4.18 -4.56
N ALA A 232 1.79 4.51 -3.47
CA ALA A 232 1.64 3.85 -2.18
C ALA A 232 0.23 4.05 -1.63
N ALA A 233 -0.34 5.25 -1.70
CA ALA A 233 -1.71 5.49 -1.30
C ALA A 233 -2.71 4.64 -2.11
N LYS A 234 -2.50 4.54 -3.42
CA LYS A 234 -3.41 3.81 -4.33
C LYS A 234 -3.35 2.29 -4.20
N TYR A 235 -2.21 1.71 -3.86
CA TYR A 235 -2.05 0.24 -3.86
C TYR A 235 -1.60 -0.35 -2.53
N CYS A 236 -0.99 0.45 -1.65
CA CYS A 236 -0.51 0.04 -0.33
C CYS A 236 -1.49 0.46 0.78
N SER A 237 -2.01 1.69 0.72
CA SER A 237 -2.88 2.23 1.77
C SER A 237 -4.35 1.86 1.62
N LYS A 238 -4.78 1.33 0.46
CA LYS A 238 -6.15 0.83 0.26
C LYS A 238 -6.50 -0.17 1.37
N SER A 239 -7.38 0.28 2.25
CA SER A 239 -7.99 -0.55 3.28
C SER A 239 -8.81 -1.63 2.60
N GLU A 240 -8.81 -2.82 3.20
CA GLU A 240 -9.70 -3.86 2.74
C GLU A 240 -11.14 -3.39 2.93
N LYS A 241 -11.97 -3.46 1.89
CA LYS A 241 -13.36 -3.02 1.96
C LYS A 241 -14.07 -3.73 3.10
N LYS A 242 -14.58 -2.97 4.07
CA LYS A 242 -15.34 -3.49 5.21
C LYS A 242 -16.58 -4.22 4.69
N THR A 243 -16.83 -5.45 5.16
CA THR A 243 -18.13 -6.08 4.91
C THR A 243 -19.17 -5.31 5.71
N GLU A 244 -20.22 -4.81 5.07
CA GLU A 244 -21.35 -4.26 5.80
C GLU A 244 -21.96 -5.34 6.74
N SER A 245 -22.53 -4.90 7.86
CA SER A 245 -23.17 -5.85 8.78
C SER A 245 -24.35 -6.52 8.08
N PHE A 246 -24.62 -7.79 8.41
CA PHE A 246 -25.79 -8.51 7.89
C PHE A 246 -27.10 -7.74 8.11
N ALA A 247 -27.20 -6.95 9.18
CA ALA A 247 -28.34 -6.10 9.45
C ALA A 247 -28.49 -4.96 8.42
N ARG A 248 -27.41 -4.24 8.09
CA ARG A 248 -27.43 -3.21 7.04
C ARG A 248 -27.71 -3.78 5.66
N LEU A 249 -27.12 -4.93 5.35
CA LEU A 249 -27.39 -5.63 4.09
C LEU A 249 -28.85 -6.10 4.01
N ALA A 250 -29.40 -6.59 5.11
CA ALA A 250 -30.81 -6.94 5.22
C ALA A 250 -31.71 -5.71 4.99
N ASP A 251 -31.42 -4.57 5.62
CA ASP A 251 -32.17 -3.33 5.46
C ASP A 251 -32.17 -2.82 4.00
N GLN A 252 -31.07 -3.00 3.28
CA GLN A 252 -30.98 -2.62 1.86
C GLN A 252 -31.73 -3.60 0.93
N VAL A 253 -31.90 -4.85 1.33
CA VAL A 253 -32.58 -5.90 0.54
C VAL A 253 -34.07 -5.97 0.83
N LEU A 254 -34.48 -5.67 2.07
CA LEU A 254 -35.86 -5.76 2.55
C LEU A 254 -36.85 -5.03 1.63
N PRO A 255 -36.60 -3.77 1.18
CA PRO A 255 -37.55 -3.02 0.35
C PRO A 255 -37.75 -3.63 -1.04
N HIS A 256 -36.86 -4.52 -1.47
CA HIS A 256 -36.87 -5.12 -2.80
C HIS A 256 -37.33 -6.58 -2.76
N THR A 257 -37.66 -7.10 -1.58
CA THR A 257 -38.09 -8.48 -1.36
C THR A 257 -39.51 -8.70 -1.88
N SER A 258 -39.71 -9.75 -2.67
CA SER A 258 -41.03 -10.12 -3.20
C SER A 258 -41.99 -10.50 -2.07
N HIS A 259 -43.25 -10.06 -2.15
CA HIS A 259 -44.32 -10.51 -1.26
C HIS A 259 -44.75 -11.97 -1.52
N VAL A 260 -44.42 -12.51 -2.70
CA VAL A 260 -44.61 -13.92 -3.03
C VAL A 260 -43.31 -14.66 -2.67
N GLN A 261 -43.41 -15.60 -1.71
CA GLN A 261 -42.28 -16.32 -1.09
C GLN A 261 -41.20 -15.38 -0.49
N PRO A 262 -41.58 -14.55 0.50
CA PRO A 262 -40.71 -13.49 1.03
C PRO A 262 -39.42 -14.03 1.64
N LEU A 263 -39.46 -15.17 2.33
CA LEU A 263 -38.25 -15.79 2.89
C LEU A 263 -37.25 -16.20 1.81
N LEU A 264 -37.72 -16.80 0.71
CA LEU A 264 -36.84 -17.23 -0.38
C LEU A 264 -36.32 -16.03 -1.19
N SER A 265 -37.16 -15.03 -1.43
CA SER A 265 -36.78 -13.80 -2.13
C SER A 265 -35.78 -12.97 -1.33
N PHE A 266 -36.02 -12.80 -0.03
CA PHE A 266 -35.11 -12.14 0.89
C PHE A 266 -33.80 -12.89 0.98
N SER A 267 -33.83 -14.21 1.22
CA SER A 267 -32.62 -15.03 1.31
C SER A 267 -31.82 -14.99 0.02
N SER A 268 -32.46 -15.09 -1.15
CA SER A 268 -31.79 -15.02 -2.45
C SER A 268 -31.16 -13.64 -2.70
N ARG A 269 -31.88 -12.55 -2.42
CA ARG A 269 -31.36 -11.19 -2.62
C ARG A 269 -30.29 -10.82 -1.59
N LEU A 270 -30.43 -11.25 -0.34
CA LEU A 270 -29.44 -11.09 0.71
C LEU A 270 -28.17 -11.87 0.36
N MET A 271 -28.30 -13.13 -0.09
CA MET A 271 -27.18 -13.91 -0.59
C MET A 271 -26.52 -13.24 -1.80
N ASN A 272 -27.29 -12.75 -2.78
CA ASN A 272 -26.75 -12.04 -3.94
C ASN A 272 -26.03 -10.73 -3.54
N LYS A 273 -26.48 -10.05 -2.49
CA LYS A 273 -25.87 -8.81 -2.01
C LYS A 273 -24.64 -9.07 -1.14
N LEU A 274 -24.65 -10.11 -0.31
CA LEU A 274 -23.49 -10.62 0.41
C LEU A 274 -22.35 -11.01 -0.55
N ILE A 275 -22.69 -11.73 -1.63
CA ILE A 275 -21.76 -12.08 -2.72
C ILE A 275 -21.15 -10.82 -3.39
N ALA A 276 -21.82 -9.67 -3.32
CA ALA A 276 -21.37 -8.42 -3.94
C ALA A 276 -20.52 -7.54 -3.00
N GLU A 277 -20.63 -7.69 -1.67
CA GLU A 277 -20.13 -6.72 -0.69
C GLU A 277 -18.72 -7.03 -0.15
N ARG A 278 -18.32 -8.29 0.02
CA ARG A 278 -16.91 -8.70 0.23
C ARG A 278 -16.80 -10.23 0.15
N ASP A 279 -16.63 -10.77 -1.05
CA ASP A 279 -16.21 -12.16 -1.20
C ASP A 279 -14.67 -12.21 -1.17
N TYR A 280 -14.10 -12.55 -0.01
CA TYR A 280 -12.75 -13.10 0.01
C TYR A 280 -12.73 -14.27 -0.96
N SER A 281 -11.88 -14.17 -1.99
CA SER A 281 -11.84 -15.23 -2.99
C SER A 281 -11.34 -16.52 -2.34
N ALA A 282 -11.73 -17.69 -2.88
CA ALA A 282 -11.24 -18.96 -2.34
C ALA A 282 -9.70 -19.02 -2.31
N GLN A 283 -9.05 -18.38 -3.28
CA GLN A 283 -7.60 -18.23 -3.37
C GLN A 283 -7.03 -17.35 -2.26
N GLU A 284 -7.68 -16.23 -1.97
CA GLU A 284 -7.30 -15.31 -0.89
C GLU A 284 -7.45 -15.96 0.49
N ILE A 285 -8.59 -16.62 0.74
CA ILE A 285 -8.78 -17.42 1.96
C ILE A 285 -7.70 -18.49 2.06
N SER A 286 -7.39 -19.16 0.95
CA SER A 286 -6.34 -20.19 0.96
C SER A 286 -4.96 -19.60 1.22
N HIS A 287 -4.65 -18.40 0.72
CA HIS A 287 -3.38 -17.70 0.99
C HIS A 287 -3.21 -17.44 2.49
N LEU A 288 -4.28 -16.96 3.13
CA LEU A 288 -4.35 -16.75 4.57
C LEU A 288 -4.21 -18.07 5.36
N LEU A 289 -4.97 -19.10 5.00
CA LEU A 289 -4.94 -20.41 5.68
C LEU A 289 -3.60 -21.15 5.51
N LEU A 290 -2.87 -20.87 4.45
CA LEU A 290 -1.52 -21.38 4.22
C LEU A 290 -0.46 -20.57 4.97
N ASN A 291 -0.86 -19.55 5.72
CA ASN A 291 -0.01 -18.61 6.42
C ASN A 291 1.03 -17.96 5.48
N ILE A 292 0.63 -17.66 4.25
CA ILE A 292 1.48 -16.95 3.29
C ILE A 292 1.38 -15.45 3.60
N PRO A 293 2.51 -14.72 3.70
CA PRO A 293 2.46 -13.30 4.00
C PRO A 293 1.66 -12.49 2.98
N LEU A 294 0.86 -11.54 3.45
CA LEU A 294 0.16 -10.56 2.60
C LEU A 294 1.09 -9.44 2.14
N GLN A 295 2.15 -9.19 2.92
CA GLN A 295 3.19 -8.22 2.62
C GLN A 295 4.55 -8.85 2.90
N GLU A 296 5.53 -8.54 2.07
CA GLU A 296 6.91 -8.98 2.23
C GLU A 296 7.85 -7.80 1.94
N GLY A 297 9.01 -7.75 2.58
CA GLY A 297 10.00 -6.73 2.27
C GLY A 297 11.34 -7.04 2.90
N THR A 298 12.41 -6.37 2.48
CA THR A 298 13.74 -6.62 3.06
C THR A 298 13.93 -5.97 4.42
N ARG A 299 13.10 -4.99 4.76
CA ARG A 299 13.16 -4.26 6.03
C ARG A 299 12.02 -4.67 6.95
N MET A 300 12.37 -4.89 8.21
CA MET A 300 11.38 -5.03 9.27
C MET A 300 10.86 -3.64 9.66
N VAL A 301 9.56 -3.55 9.89
CA VAL A 301 8.91 -2.34 10.42
C VAL A 301 8.76 -2.50 11.93
N VAL A 302 9.03 -1.45 12.69
CA VAL A 302 8.81 -1.38 14.15
C VAL A 302 7.93 -0.19 14.46
N THR A 303 6.88 -0.43 15.24
CA THR A 303 5.99 0.63 15.68
C THR A 303 6.62 1.40 16.84
N VAL A 304 6.53 2.73 16.77
CA VAL A 304 6.99 3.65 17.81
C VAL A 304 5.77 4.31 18.44
N ASP A 305 5.50 3.98 19.71
CA ASP A 305 4.50 4.72 20.50
C ASP A 305 5.08 6.08 20.89
N CYS A 306 4.58 7.12 20.22
CA CYS A 306 4.97 8.51 20.41
C CYS A 306 4.26 9.16 21.59
N ARG A 307 3.24 8.55 22.20
CA ARG A 307 2.48 9.16 23.30
C ARG A 307 3.38 9.39 24.52
N PRO A 308 3.04 10.32 25.43
CA PRO A 308 3.75 10.47 26.70
C PRO A 308 3.85 9.16 27.48
N LEU A 309 4.96 8.94 28.19
CA LEU A 309 5.30 7.66 28.86
C LEU A 309 4.19 7.16 29.79
N GLU A 310 3.51 8.08 30.47
CA GLU A 310 2.41 7.80 31.40
C GLU A 310 1.20 7.19 30.69
N ARG A 311 1.05 7.44 29.39
CA ARG A 311 -0.04 6.92 28.56
C ARG A 311 0.33 5.63 27.82
N GLN A 312 1.61 5.23 27.84
CA GLN A 312 2.09 4.04 27.14
C GLN A 312 1.77 2.76 27.94
N ALA A 313 1.95 2.79 29.26
CA ALA A 313 1.77 1.62 30.13
C ALA A 313 0.31 1.14 30.20
N ARG A 314 0.04 -0.14 29.92
CA ARG A 314 -1.11 -0.85 30.52
C ARG A 314 -0.76 -2.30 30.85
N SER A 315 -1.31 -2.75 31.96
CA SER A 315 -1.45 -4.15 32.33
C SER A 315 -2.60 -4.78 31.55
N TYR A 316 -2.43 -5.99 31.03
CA TYR A 316 -3.54 -6.77 30.50
C TYR A 316 -3.73 -8.06 31.31
N ARG A 317 -4.96 -8.59 31.33
CA ARG A 317 -5.28 -9.85 32.02
C ARG A 317 -5.43 -10.97 31.01
N VAL A 318 -4.64 -12.03 31.16
CA VAL A 318 -4.85 -13.31 30.46
C VAL A 318 -5.06 -14.38 31.53
N ASP A 319 -6.18 -15.10 31.47
CA ASP A 319 -6.53 -16.21 32.37
C ASP A 319 -6.51 -15.91 33.88
N GLY A 320 -6.81 -14.65 34.26
CA GLY A 320 -6.91 -14.24 35.67
C GLY A 320 -5.58 -13.74 36.26
N ASP A 321 -4.47 -13.94 35.56
CA ASP A 321 -3.18 -13.34 35.88
C ASP A 321 -3.04 -11.98 35.16
N VAL A 322 -2.57 -10.98 35.91
CA VAL A 322 -2.24 -9.65 35.37
C VAL A 322 -0.80 -9.75 34.83
N ASN A 323 -0.66 -9.74 33.51
CA ASN A 323 0.64 -9.64 32.86
C ASN A 323 0.85 -8.20 32.38
N GLU A 324 1.96 -7.59 32.78
CA GLU A 324 2.39 -6.28 32.26
C GLU A 324 3.34 -6.50 31.09
N ALA A 325 2.87 -6.27 29.87
CA ALA A 325 3.76 -6.13 28.73
C ALA A 325 4.58 -4.85 28.90
N ILE A 326 5.89 -5.02 28.99
CA ILE A 326 6.82 -3.88 29.02
C ILE A 326 7.07 -3.46 27.57
N GLY A 327 6.44 -2.36 27.16
CA GLY A 327 6.65 -1.78 25.83
C GLY A 327 8.12 -1.46 25.55
N SER A 328 8.49 -1.45 24.26
CA SER A 328 9.88 -1.29 23.79
C SER A 328 10.57 -0.02 24.33
N TYR A 329 9.83 1.07 24.55
CA TYR A 329 10.37 2.29 25.16
C TYR A 329 10.71 2.11 26.64
N ARG A 330 9.86 1.45 27.44
CA ARG A 330 10.16 1.18 28.85
C ARG A 330 11.37 0.25 29.00
N LYS A 331 11.48 -0.79 28.15
CA LYS A 331 12.67 -1.65 28.07
C LYS A 331 13.95 -0.82 27.81
N TYR A 332 13.85 0.20 26.96
CA TYR A 332 14.95 1.14 26.68
C TYR A 332 15.32 2.01 27.89
N LEU A 333 14.33 2.53 28.63
CA LEU A 333 14.59 3.33 29.84
C LEU A 333 15.22 2.48 30.96
N GLU A 334 14.85 1.20 31.05
CA GLU A 334 15.35 0.23 32.04
C GLU A 334 16.61 -0.53 31.60
N ARG A 335 17.28 -0.08 30.53
CA ARG A 335 18.48 -0.74 29.98
C ARG A 335 19.63 -0.87 31.00
N LYS A 336 20.58 -1.76 30.75
CA LYS A 336 21.78 -1.86 31.60
C LYS A 336 22.75 -0.72 31.31
N ASP A 337 23.57 -0.33 32.29
CA ASP A 337 24.55 0.76 32.20
C ASP A 337 25.52 0.63 31.00
N GLN A 338 25.81 -0.60 30.57
CA GLN A 338 26.60 -0.87 29.36
C GLN A 338 25.99 -0.32 28.05
N HIS A 339 24.74 0.13 28.09
CA HIS A 339 23.99 0.69 26.96
C HIS A 339 23.62 2.16 27.18
N GLU A 340 24.25 2.85 28.13
CA GLU A 340 23.87 4.21 28.52
C GLU A 340 23.89 5.20 27.33
N ASP A 341 24.92 5.11 26.50
CA ASP A 341 25.15 6.02 25.37
C ASP A 341 24.30 5.72 24.11
N ILE A 342 23.51 4.63 24.14
CA ILE A 342 22.70 4.23 22.98
C ILE A 342 21.42 5.07 22.96
N THR A 343 21.11 5.64 21.79
CA THR A 343 19.86 6.39 21.57
C THR A 343 18.68 5.45 21.33
N TYR A 344 17.45 5.95 21.55
CA TYR A 344 16.27 5.15 21.28
C TYR A 344 16.15 4.79 19.79
N LEU A 345 16.53 5.71 18.89
CA LEU A 345 16.64 5.46 17.45
C LEU A 345 17.58 4.29 17.13
N GLU A 346 18.79 4.28 17.70
CA GLU A 346 19.76 3.22 17.43
C GLU A 346 19.27 1.87 17.97
N TYR A 347 18.70 1.87 19.17
CA TYR A 347 18.10 0.67 19.78
C TYR A 347 17.03 0.04 18.87
N LEU A 348 16.08 0.84 18.38
CA LEU A 348 15.01 0.33 17.51
C LEU A 348 15.51 -0.15 16.15
N GLN A 349 16.47 0.56 15.55
CA GLN A 349 16.97 0.24 14.20
C GLN A 349 17.96 -0.93 14.17
N SER A 350 18.76 -1.10 15.22
CA SER A 350 19.99 -1.90 15.17
C SER A 350 20.11 -2.97 16.24
N TYR A 351 19.15 -3.09 17.17
CA TYR A 351 19.19 -4.06 18.26
C TYR A 351 17.99 -5.00 18.28
N ASN A 352 18.20 -6.22 18.75
CA ASN A 352 17.10 -7.09 19.15
C ASN A 352 16.45 -6.53 20.42
N LEU A 353 15.14 -6.23 20.36
CA LEU A 353 14.40 -5.49 21.39
C LEU A 353 14.21 -6.27 22.70
N ASN A 354 14.50 -7.57 22.72
CA ASN A 354 14.38 -8.39 23.92
C ASN A 354 15.76 -8.75 24.50
N THR A 355 16.75 -9.02 23.64
CA THR A 355 18.05 -9.54 24.07
C THR A 355 19.16 -8.50 24.12
N TRP A 356 18.91 -7.27 23.65
CA TRP A 356 19.92 -6.21 23.53
C TRP A 356 21.15 -6.60 22.70
N ARG A 357 21.05 -7.66 21.90
CA ARG A 357 22.08 -8.05 20.94
C ARG A 357 21.98 -7.15 19.72
N ARG A 358 23.10 -6.55 19.33
CA ARG A 358 23.21 -5.80 18.08
C ARG A 358 22.91 -6.76 16.91
N LEU A 359 22.10 -6.30 15.98
CA LEU A 359 21.81 -7.03 14.74
C LEU A 359 23.10 -7.18 13.94
N ALA A 360 23.13 -8.21 13.09
CA ALA A 360 24.31 -8.47 12.25
C ALA A 360 24.66 -7.23 11.41
N ALA A 361 25.95 -7.01 11.15
CA ALA A 361 26.42 -5.81 10.45
C ALA A 361 25.82 -5.63 9.04
N HIS A 362 25.38 -6.72 8.40
CA HIS A 362 24.73 -6.72 7.08
C HIS A 362 23.20 -6.59 7.16
N ALA A 363 22.60 -6.60 8.35
CA ALA A 363 21.18 -6.43 8.52
C ALA A 363 20.77 -5.00 8.14
N LYS A 364 19.69 -4.86 7.37
CA LYS A 364 19.13 -3.55 7.04
C LYS A 364 18.56 -2.92 8.30
N LYS A 365 18.75 -1.59 8.45
CA LYS A 365 18.08 -0.82 9.49
C LYS A 365 16.57 -0.97 9.38
N ARG A 366 15.92 -1.22 10.50
CA ARG A 366 14.45 -1.30 10.57
C ARG A 366 13.82 0.04 10.20
N VAL A 367 12.65 -0.02 9.59
CA VAL A 367 11.81 1.15 9.30
C VAL A 367 10.94 1.42 10.52
N LEU A 368 10.81 2.69 10.91
CA LEU A 368 10.01 3.08 12.06
C LEU A 368 8.63 3.58 11.61
N SER A 369 7.58 3.01 12.19
CA SER A 369 6.20 3.45 11.99
C SER A 369 5.74 4.19 13.24
N TYR A 370 5.56 5.50 13.13
CA TYR A 370 5.29 6.36 14.27
C TYR A 370 3.80 6.52 14.55
N PHE A 371 3.40 6.36 15.82
CA PHE A 371 2.01 6.50 16.22
C PHE A 371 1.84 7.14 17.62
N PRO A 372 1.03 8.19 17.78
CA PRO A 372 0.48 9.04 16.71
C PRO A 372 1.60 9.87 16.07
N ARG A 373 1.37 10.37 14.85
CA ARG A 373 2.23 11.42 14.27
C ARG A 373 1.70 12.79 14.67
N TYR A 374 2.51 13.53 15.40
CA TYR A 374 2.22 14.90 15.81
C TYR A 374 2.59 15.88 14.69
N LYS A 375 1.81 16.96 14.53
CA LYS A 375 2.07 17.98 13.51
C LYS A 375 3.40 18.72 13.75
N SER A 376 4.18 18.88 12.69
CA SER A 376 5.48 19.56 12.69
C SER A 376 5.42 21.08 12.52
N MET A 377 4.21 21.65 12.36
CA MET A 377 4.01 23.09 12.20
C MET A 377 4.15 23.82 13.53
N GLU A 378 5.01 24.85 13.62
CA GLU A 378 5.25 25.60 14.87
C GLU A 378 3.97 26.19 15.47
N ALA A 379 3.02 26.60 14.63
CA ALA A 379 1.74 27.15 15.04
C ALA A 379 0.77 26.10 15.65
N SER A 380 1.07 24.81 15.54
CA SER A 380 0.21 23.74 16.03
C SER A 380 0.32 23.57 17.55
N SER A 381 -0.80 23.31 18.21
CA SER A 381 -0.81 22.90 19.62
C SER A 381 -0.09 21.57 19.88
N GLN A 382 0.13 20.76 18.83
CA GLN A 382 0.84 19.48 18.89
C GLN A 382 2.36 19.62 18.71
N PHE A 383 2.86 20.81 18.40
CA PHE A 383 4.26 21.00 18.04
C PHE A 383 5.24 20.67 19.18
N ASN A 384 4.85 20.92 20.43
CA ASN A 384 5.66 20.55 21.59
C ASN A 384 5.80 19.02 21.73
N ASP A 385 4.77 18.25 21.40
CA ASP A 385 4.85 16.79 21.35
C ASP A 385 5.68 16.30 20.16
N PHE A 386 5.60 16.96 19.01
CA PHE A 386 6.50 16.70 17.88
C PHE A 386 7.97 16.88 18.29
N CYS A 387 8.31 18.00 18.93
CA CYS A 387 9.66 18.27 19.44
C CYS A 387 10.12 17.23 20.48
N ARG A 388 9.22 16.81 21.37
CA ARG A 388 9.49 15.74 22.34
C ARG A 388 9.89 14.43 21.65
N VAL A 389 9.16 14.03 20.61
CA VAL A 389 9.48 12.81 19.86
C VAL A 389 10.84 12.93 19.17
N LYS A 390 11.15 14.06 18.51
CA LYS A 390 12.47 14.28 17.89
C LYS A 390 13.60 14.10 18.92
N LEU A 391 13.49 14.75 20.08
CA LEU A 391 14.48 14.63 21.16
C LEU A 391 14.57 13.19 21.70
N MET A 392 13.43 12.54 21.93
CA MET A 392 13.32 11.15 22.39
C MET A 392 14.07 10.18 21.47
N MET A 393 14.02 10.39 20.16
CA MET A 393 14.70 9.51 19.22
C MET A 393 16.22 9.65 19.26
N VAL A 394 16.73 10.88 19.37
CA VAL A 394 18.14 11.19 19.06
C VAL A 394 19.03 11.43 20.27
N HIS A 395 18.48 11.59 21.48
CA HIS A 395 19.26 11.74 22.71
C HIS A 395 19.15 10.49 23.61
N PRO A 396 20.28 9.98 24.15
CA PRO A 396 20.23 8.97 25.21
C PRO A 396 19.57 9.56 26.46
N HIS A 397 18.69 8.78 27.10
CA HIS A 397 17.95 9.23 28.29
C HIS A 397 17.39 8.06 29.10
N ARG A 398 17.19 8.28 30.40
CA ARG A 398 16.55 7.35 31.36
C ARG A 398 15.17 7.78 31.79
N SER A 399 14.83 9.05 31.57
CA SER A 399 13.49 9.56 31.78
C SER A 399 13.14 10.66 30.77
N PRO A 400 11.84 10.90 30.48
CA PRO A 400 11.43 11.97 29.58
C PRO A 400 11.86 13.37 30.03
N GLU A 401 12.04 13.60 31.33
CA GLU A 401 12.47 14.89 31.90
C GLU A 401 13.92 15.23 31.53
N GLU A 402 14.77 14.23 31.29
CA GLU A 402 16.16 14.46 30.86
C GLU A 402 16.22 15.09 29.45
N LEU A 403 15.21 14.86 28.61
CA LEU A 403 15.11 15.46 27.28
C LEU A 403 14.91 16.99 27.33
N LEU A 404 14.54 17.56 28.48
CA LEU A 404 14.50 19.01 28.69
C LEU A 404 15.89 19.60 28.98
N VAL A 405 16.92 18.77 29.12
CA VAL A 405 18.30 19.19 29.34
C VAL A 405 19.12 18.91 28.10
N VAL A 406 19.48 19.97 27.36
CA VAL A 406 20.30 19.88 26.14
C VAL A 406 21.56 20.71 26.35
N GLY A 407 22.74 20.15 26.06
CA GLY A 407 24.01 20.85 26.24
C GLY A 407 24.32 21.24 27.69
N GLY A 408 23.72 20.58 28.68
CA GLY A 408 23.83 20.93 30.11
C GLY A 408 22.93 22.08 30.56
N GLN A 409 22.11 22.65 29.67
CA GLN A 409 21.12 23.67 30.00
C GLN A 409 19.71 23.05 30.09
N ARG A 410 18.97 23.39 31.15
CA ARG A 410 17.57 22.97 31.34
C ARG A 410 16.61 23.98 30.72
N PHE A 411 15.61 23.49 30.01
CA PHE A 411 14.55 24.28 29.37
C PHE A 411 13.17 23.96 29.96
N ASP A 412 12.22 24.88 29.80
CA ASP A 412 10.86 24.76 30.33
C ASP A 412 9.90 24.01 29.40
N SER A 413 10.31 23.78 28.14
CA SER A 413 9.51 23.07 27.14
C SER A 413 10.38 22.26 26.18
N PHE A 414 9.81 21.21 25.59
CA PHE A 414 10.49 20.41 24.58
C PHE A 414 10.74 21.22 23.30
N THR A 415 9.85 22.15 22.98
CA THR A 415 10.08 23.11 21.88
C THR A 415 11.35 23.91 22.10
N ALA A 416 11.53 24.53 23.28
CA ALA A 416 12.73 25.33 23.56
C ALA A 416 14.02 24.46 23.56
N ALA A 417 13.95 23.27 24.16
CA ALA A 417 15.05 22.31 24.15
C ALA A 417 15.42 21.87 22.72
N TYR A 418 14.44 21.56 21.88
CA TYR A 418 14.65 21.12 20.51
C TYR A 418 15.21 22.23 19.61
N MET A 419 14.70 23.46 19.76
CA MET A 419 15.24 24.61 19.01
C MET A 419 16.70 24.90 19.38
N HIS A 420 17.04 24.82 20.68
CA HIS A 420 18.41 24.94 21.12
C HIS A 420 19.28 23.82 20.54
N CYS A 421 18.76 22.58 20.56
CA CYS A 421 19.42 21.41 20.01
C CYS A 421 19.78 21.60 18.53
N ARG A 422 18.80 22.01 17.70
CA ARG A 422 19.02 22.27 16.26
C ARG A 422 20.06 23.34 15.97
N GLN A 423 20.19 24.35 16.83
CA GLN A 423 21.13 25.45 16.64
C GLN A 423 22.57 25.09 17.02
N HIS A 424 22.77 24.12 17.92
CA HIS A 424 24.07 23.81 18.53
C HIS A 424 24.60 22.41 18.18
N HIS A 425 23.75 21.52 17.68
CA HIS A 425 24.13 20.20 17.20
C HIS A 425 24.03 20.15 15.67
N ASP A 426 25.19 20.06 15.01
CA ASP A 426 25.27 20.11 13.54
C ASP A 426 24.68 18.86 12.85
N THR A 427 24.61 17.70 13.51
CA THR A 427 24.10 16.47 12.87
C THR A 427 23.54 15.46 13.87
N HIS A 428 22.23 15.24 13.82
CA HIS A 428 21.61 14.00 14.31
C HIS A 428 21.41 13.03 13.14
N ALA A 429 21.35 11.72 13.45
CA ALA A 429 20.91 10.75 12.47
C ALA A 429 19.43 11.00 12.11
N ASP A 430 19.09 10.83 10.83
CA ASP A 430 17.72 10.97 10.37
C ASP A 430 16.81 9.90 11.02
N ASP A 431 15.83 10.38 11.79
CA ASP A 431 14.81 9.57 12.42
C ASP A 431 13.67 9.23 11.46
N HIS A 432 13.57 9.91 10.31
CA HIS A 432 12.47 9.81 9.35
C HIS A 432 11.10 10.19 9.95
N TYR A 433 11.07 10.90 11.08
CA TYR A 433 9.82 11.36 11.70
C TYR A 433 9.26 12.60 11.01
N GLY A 434 10.13 13.46 10.48
CA GLY A 434 9.81 14.71 9.78
C GLY A 434 10.65 15.88 10.28
N GLU A 435 10.58 17.01 9.57
CA GLU A 435 11.26 18.25 9.94
C GLU A 435 10.24 19.37 10.26
N PRO A 436 10.62 20.38 11.05
CA PRO A 436 9.74 21.51 11.34
C PRO A 436 9.34 22.28 10.08
N ASP A 437 8.07 22.71 10.04
CA ASP A 437 7.48 23.51 8.97
C ASP A 437 7.67 22.95 7.54
N THR A 438 7.87 21.63 7.41
CA THR A 438 7.78 20.95 6.12
C THR A 438 6.36 20.48 5.87
N ASP A 439 5.79 20.85 4.72
CA ASP A 439 4.51 20.32 4.25
C ASP A 439 4.59 18.82 4.03
N GLU A 440 3.63 18.08 4.60
CA GLU A 440 3.49 16.65 4.32
C GLU A 440 2.94 16.47 2.90
N LEU A 441 3.68 15.72 2.08
CA LEU A 441 3.23 15.34 0.76
C LEU A 441 1.99 14.44 0.89
N THR A 442 0.86 14.89 0.36
CA THR A 442 -0.37 14.11 0.29
C THR A 442 -0.51 13.42 -1.07
N ALA A 443 -1.16 12.27 -1.11
CA ALA A 443 -1.42 11.60 -2.38
C ALA A 443 -2.35 12.44 -3.27
N GLU A 444 -2.09 12.43 -4.58
CA GLU A 444 -2.98 13.10 -5.55
C GLU A 444 -4.33 12.38 -5.63
N GLU A 445 -5.40 13.17 -5.75
CA GLU A 445 -6.76 12.64 -5.97
C GLU A 445 -6.85 11.94 -7.34
N ASP A 446 -7.54 10.79 -7.38
CA ASP A 446 -7.79 10.08 -8.64
C ASP A 446 -9.03 10.68 -9.33
N GLU A 447 -8.81 11.48 -10.39
CA GLU A 447 -9.84 12.15 -11.20
C GLU A 447 -10.94 11.20 -11.74
N PHE A 448 -10.70 9.87 -11.74
CA PHE A 448 -11.62 8.85 -12.25
C PHE A 448 -12.25 7.97 -11.16
N GLU A 449 -11.86 8.11 -9.89
CA GLU A 449 -12.55 7.46 -8.77
C GLU A 449 -13.69 8.37 -8.27
N LEU A 450 -14.88 7.79 -8.07
CA LEU A 450 -15.99 8.53 -7.46
C LEU A 450 -15.58 8.90 -6.04
N GLU A 451 -15.77 10.17 -5.66
CA GLU A 451 -15.87 10.51 -4.24
C GLU A 451 -17.12 9.79 -3.75
N ILE A 452 -16.94 8.61 -3.20
CA ILE A 452 -17.86 8.19 -2.16
C ILE A 452 -17.51 9.16 -1.03
N HIS A 453 -18.36 10.17 -0.83
CA HIS A 453 -18.44 10.88 0.43
C HIS A 453 -18.79 9.82 1.48
N GLU A 454 -17.79 9.05 1.92
CA GLU A 454 -17.84 8.42 3.21
C GLU A 454 -17.87 9.61 4.17
N GLU A 455 -19.00 9.79 4.87
CA GLU A 455 -19.04 10.67 6.03
C GLU A 455 -17.76 10.43 6.85
N PRO A 456 -17.16 11.46 7.47
CA PRO A 456 -15.94 11.30 8.24
C PRO A 456 -16.22 10.36 9.42
N ILE A 457 -16.06 9.07 9.18
CA ILE A 457 -16.03 8.03 10.19
C ILE A 457 -14.68 8.27 10.85
N ALA A 458 -14.70 8.57 12.15
CA ALA A 458 -13.50 8.63 12.96
C ALA A 458 -12.61 7.42 12.63
N GLU A 459 -11.49 7.70 11.97
CA GLU A 459 -10.46 6.74 11.63
C GLU A 459 -9.88 6.20 12.93
N GLU A 460 -10.34 5.04 13.39
CA GLU A 460 -9.78 4.44 14.61
C GLU A 460 -9.32 3.02 14.33
N ASP A 461 -8.03 2.93 13.95
CA ASP A 461 -6.96 1.99 14.36
C ASP A 461 -7.16 0.47 14.21
N TRP A 462 -8.38 -0.02 14.07
CA TRP A 462 -8.68 -1.45 14.04
C TRP A 462 -8.45 -2.12 12.70
N HIS A 463 -8.46 -1.34 11.62
CA HIS A 463 -8.29 -1.86 10.26
C HIS A 463 -6.81 -2.05 9.87
N GLU A 464 -5.85 -1.57 10.66
CA GLU A 464 -4.42 -1.78 10.44
C GLU A 464 -3.90 -3.05 11.13
N LEU A 465 -4.44 -3.38 12.31
CA LEU A 465 -4.19 -4.67 12.99
C LEU A 465 -4.74 -5.88 12.25
N ALA A 466 -5.94 -5.76 11.69
CA ALA A 466 -6.58 -6.87 10.98
C ALA A 466 -5.82 -7.29 9.69
N ARG A 467 -4.85 -6.47 9.24
CA ARG A 467 -4.03 -6.70 8.04
C ARG A 467 -2.75 -7.53 8.29
N MET A 468 -2.49 -7.99 9.52
CA MET A 468 -1.23 -8.68 9.90
C MET A 468 -1.30 -10.22 10.08
N LEU A 469 -2.11 -10.92 9.27
CA LEU A 469 -2.21 -12.40 9.11
C LEU A 469 -2.92 -13.20 10.23
N PRO A 470 -3.42 -14.43 9.92
CA PRO A 470 -4.28 -15.21 10.82
C PRO A 470 -3.56 -16.04 11.89
N ASP A 471 -2.24 -16.25 11.78
CA ASP A 471 -1.48 -17.17 12.64
C ASP A 471 -0.17 -16.55 13.20
N ARG A 472 -0.16 -15.24 13.48
CA ARG A 472 0.87 -14.68 14.35
C ARG A 472 0.47 -14.96 15.80
N PRO A 473 1.28 -15.66 16.61
CA PRO A 473 1.04 -15.67 18.06
C PRO A 473 1.11 -14.22 18.53
N LEU A 474 0.03 -13.74 19.17
CA LEU A 474 -0.06 -12.37 19.69
C LEU A 474 1.20 -12.08 20.49
N GLU A 475 2.07 -11.21 19.99
CA GLU A 475 3.18 -10.71 20.78
C GLU A 475 2.63 -9.73 21.82
N GLU A 476 3.36 -9.47 22.90
CA GLU A 476 2.98 -8.50 23.95
C GLU A 476 2.50 -7.15 23.37
N GLU A 477 3.07 -6.73 22.23
CA GLU A 477 2.73 -5.50 21.50
C GLU A 477 1.37 -5.54 20.77
N ASP A 478 0.85 -6.73 20.41
CA ASP A 478 -0.44 -6.89 19.72
C ASP A 478 -1.63 -6.85 20.71
N ILE A 479 -1.40 -7.24 21.97
CA ILE A 479 -2.39 -7.24 23.05
C ILE A 479 -2.62 -5.81 23.57
N ASP A 480 -1.63 -4.94 23.45
CA ASP A 480 -1.68 -3.55 23.86
C ASP A 480 -2.71 -2.69 23.11
N ILE A 481 -3.29 -3.17 22.00
CA ILE A 481 -4.21 -2.38 21.16
C ILE A 481 -5.69 -2.80 21.36
N LEU A 482 -5.94 -3.95 21.98
CA LEU A 482 -7.28 -4.44 22.32
C LEU A 482 -7.81 -3.77 23.60
N GLY A 483 -8.95 -3.06 23.50
CA GLY A 483 -9.62 -2.38 24.63
C GLY A 483 -9.18 -0.93 24.88
N ARG A 484 -8.49 -0.30 23.91
CA ARG A 484 -7.97 1.07 24.02
C ARG A 484 -8.58 2.09 23.06
N ARG A 485 -9.57 1.73 22.24
CA ARG A 485 -10.26 2.71 21.39
C ARG A 485 -11.07 3.68 22.25
N ASP A 486 -11.31 4.88 21.74
CA ASP A 486 -12.19 5.83 22.41
C ASP A 486 -13.60 5.24 22.61
N ILE A 487 -14.07 4.34 21.72
CA ILE A 487 -15.32 3.58 21.89
C ILE A 487 -15.27 2.53 23.02
N ASP A 488 -14.11 1.95 23.32
CA ASP A 488 -13.98 0.95 24.39
C ASP A 488 -13.96 1.63 25.77
N ILE A 489 -13.54 2.90 25.82
CA ILE A 489 -13.49 3.74 27.02
C ILE A 489 -14.83 4.46 27.25
N ASN A 490 -15.50 4.90 26.17
CA ASN A 490 -16.73 5.71 26.23
C ASN A 490 -18.03 4.90 26.19
N TYR A 491 -17.98 3.58 25.96
CA TYR A 491 -19.17 2.72 25.88
C TYR A 491 -19.14 1.62 26.95
N ASP A 492 -20.23 1.46 27.71
CA ASP A 492 -20.37 0.40 28.69
C ASP A 492 -20.70 -0.94 28.01
N TRP A 493 -19.73 -1.86 28.01
CA TRP A 493 -19.82 -3.18 27.41
C TRP A 493 -20.44 -4.25 28.32
N THR A 494 -20.75 -3.92 29.57
CA THR A 494 -21.37 -4.82 30.57
C THR A 494 -22.62 -5.55 30.07
N PRO A 495 -23.51 -4.96 29.21
CA PRO A 495 -24.68 -5.66 28.68
C PRO A 495 -24.36 -6.81 27.71
N ARG A 496 -23.12 -6.93 27.22
CA ARG A 496 -22.71 -7.90 26.18
C ARG A 496 -21.86 -9.06 26.70
N VAL A 497 -21.55 -9.09 28.00
CA VAL A 497 -20.83 -10.20 28.63
C VAL A 497 -21.83 -11.28 29.07
N GLY A 498 -21.85 -12.40 28.34
CA GLY A 498 -22.34 -13.70 28.81
C GLY A 498 -23.86 -13.90 28.94
N ARG A 499 -24.47 -14.51 27.93
CA ARG A 499 -25.42 -15.62 28.18
C ARG A 499 -24.99 -16.82 27.35
N PRO A 500 -24.55 -17.93 27.96
CA PRO A 500 -24.23 -19.14 27.22
C PRO A 500 -25.53 -19.65 26.60
N TRP A 501 -25.64 -19.58 25.28
CA TRP A 501 -26.70 -20.27 24.56
C TRP A 501 -26.47 -21.78 24.72
N ARG A 502 -27.26 -22.39 25.61
CA ARG A 502 -27.44 -23.84 25.64
C ARG A 502 -28.03 -24.26 24.30
N LEU A 503 -27.19 -24.80 23.41
CA LEU A 503 -27.66 -25.60 22.28
C LEU A 503 -28.03 -26.98 22.83
N ALA A 504 -29.32 -27.19 23.02
CA ALA A 504 -29.88 -28.53 23.13
C ALA A 504 -29.90 -29.16 21.73
N ILE A 505 -29.32 -30.36 21.63
CA ILE A 505 -29.38 -31.26 20.48
C ILE A 505 -30.74 -31.97 20.50
N PRO A 506 -31.42 -32.11 19.36
CA PRO A 506 -32.14 -33.34 18.98
C PRO A 506 -31.23 -34.25 18.16
#